data_AF-A0AAV9NA69-F1
#
_entry.id   AF-A0AAV9NA69-F1
#
_cell.length_a   1.000
_cell.length_b   1.000
_cell.length_c   1.000
_cell.angle_alpha   90.00
_cell.angle_beta   90.00
_cell.angle_gamma   90.00
#
_symmetry.space_group_name_H-M   'P 1'
#
loop_
_entity.id
_entity.type
_entity.pdbx_description
1 polymer ?
#
loop_
_entity_poly.entity_id
_entity_poly.type
_entity_poly.pdbx_seq_one_letter_code
_entity_poly.pdbx_strand_id
1 'polypeptide(L)'
;MEEAVTYAGGDTSSPPDLRILHFNDVYHLDSSSAEPVGGIARFQTVINHYRSGEKFKEQPELVTLFSGDAFNPSLESSVTKGSHMVPILNNIGTDVACVGNHDLDFGVRQFRSLTSQCTFPWLLANVLDPALGDSVPLGNAQKTLMLTSSNGIKIGVIGLVEREWLATINTLPPDLIYKSASATAQELVPGLREQGAEIIIAVTHQREPNDNKLAEKTPEGLIDIILGGHDHFYNHSLISGTHVLRSGSDFKQLSYIEARRKTNGIGWDFNIVRQDITSAIAEDEDTLALTERLTAKLKAKLGRPLGYTAAPLDARFTTVRLKESNYGNFICDLMRSHYSGDCCIMASGTIRGDQIYPPGVLRLKDIMDCFPFEDPCIVIRITGAAISAALENSVSTYPALEGRFPQVSNIKFEFDPLKPSGNRVSWIKIGGEPVDLERKYVVVTRGYMGRGKDGFDSLLVESEGGVAEEIVSEENGILISMMLRQYFMSLKILGKWKHWGKSLNRHWEGVKEDLHATHPVVEPTTEAGSGDSLRGRGSMAATGTITPLDDSEDEGEHGRVHIPQKWSEHELQIIRRVMRKWWRLAGLKGAPKCCDSISEGEFMVDWTRAIAPRLEGRIKITGKKASISAGQ
;
A
#
# COMPACT_ATOMS: atom_id res chain seq x y z
N MET A 1 -13.87 -9.02 -26.01
CA MET A 1 -13.07 -7.92 -25.44
C MET A 1 -13.53 -6.66 -26.14
N GLU A 2 -13.88 -5.62 -25.38
CA GLU A 2 -14.23 -4.32 -25.94
C GLU A 2 -12.92 -3.52 -26.05
N GLU A 3 -12.54 -3.19 -27.28
CA GLU A 3 -11.31 -2.46 -27.61
C GLU A 3 -11.63 -0.98 -27.80
N ALA A 4 -10.89 -0.09 -27.14
CA ALA A 4 -11.07 1.36 -27.29
C ALA A 4 -9.91 1.95 -28.10
N VAL A 5 -10.18 2.33 -29.35
CA VAL A 5 -9.21 3.00 -30.21
C VAL A 5 -8.85 4.36 -29.58
N THR A 6 -7.61 4.48 -29.14
CA THR A 6 -7.07 5.72 -28.54
C THR A 6 -6.53 6.64 -29.63
N TYR A 7 -5.85 6.07 -30.62
CA TYR A 7 -5.30 6.79 -31.76
C TYR A 7 -5.25 5.88 -32.98
N ALA A 8 -5.56 6.43 -34.15
CA ALA A 8 -5.39 5.74 -35.42
C ALA A 8 -4.73 6.70 -36.42
N GLY A 9 -3.54 6.33 -36.90
CA GLY A 9 -2.81 7.04 -37.94
C GLY A 9 -2.43 6.11 -39.09
N GLY A 10 -2.32 6.68 -40.29
CA GLY A 10 -1.94 5.94 -41.50
C GLY A 10 -3.04 5.01 -42.05
N ASP A 11 -2.67 4.20 -43.05
CA ASP A 11 -3.53 3.17 -43.62
C ASP A 11 -3.44 1.89 -42.77
N THR A 12 -4.59 1.38 -42.33
CA THR A 12 -4.71 0.15 -41.52
C THR A 12 -5.15 -1.06 -42.36
N SER A 13 -5.20 -0.92 -43.69
CA SER A 13 -5.59 -1.99 -44.62
C SER A 13 -4.58 -3.14 -44.70
N SER A 14 -3.31 -2.89 -44.37
CA SER A 14 -2.25 -3.89 -44.32
C SER A 14 -1.93 -4.34 -42.88
N PRO A 15 -1.42 -5.57 -42.71
CA PRO A 15 -0.87 -6.02 -41.43
C PRO A 15 0.21 -5.06 -40.91
N PRO A 16 0.35 -4.91 -39.58
CA PRO A 16 1.37 -4.06 -39.01
C PRO A 16 2.79 -4.61 -39.21
N ASP A 17 3.76 -3.73 -39.36
CA ASP A 17 5.19 -4.10 -39.43
C ASP A 17 5.74 -4.49 -38.06
N LEU A 18 5.23 -3.88 -36.98
CA LEU A 18 5.56 -4.18 -35.60
C LEU A 18 4.31 -4.17 -34.72
N ARG A 19 4.32 -5.05 -33.71
CA ARG A 19 3.25 -5.18 -32.73
C ARG A 19 3.86 -5.06 -31.35
N ILE A 20 3.38 -4.11 -30.57
CA ILE A 20 3.92 -3.76 -29.26
C ILE A 20 2.78 -3.84 -28.24
N LEU A 21 3.06 -4.41 -27.08
CA LEU A 21 2.20 -4.33 -25.89
C LEU A 21 2.93 -3.51 -24.83
N HIS A 22 2.24 -2.54 -24.26
CA HIS A 22 2.78 -1.68 -23.21
C HIS A 22 1.90 -1.69 -21.95
N PHE A 23 2.55 -1.72 -20.79
CA PHE A 23 1.95 -1.55 -19.48
C PHE A 23 2.96 -0.93 -18.50
N ASN A 24 2.47 -0.43 -17.37
CA ASN A 24 3.25 0.30 -16.36
C ASN A 24 2.59 0.18 -14.98
N ASP A 25 3.36 0.41 -13.91
CA ASP A 25 2.89 0.59 -12.52
C ASP A 25 1.95 -0.54 -12.04
N VAL A 26 2.52 -1.71 -11.77
CA VAL A 26 1.76 -2.92 -11.43
C VAL A 26 2.16 -3.47 -10.06
N TYR A 27 1.34 -3.19 -9.05
CA TYR A 27 1.67 -3.50 -7.67
C TYR A 27 0.89 -4.71 -7.15
N HIS A 28 -0.36 -4.85 -7.59
CA HIS A 28 -1.31 -5.82 -7.06
C HIS A 28 -1.61 -6.95 -8.05
N LEU A 29 -1.59 -8.20 -7.57
CA LEU A 29 -1.91 -9.37 -8.41
C LEU A 29 -3.42 -9.61 -8.54
N ASP A 30 -4.16 -9.35 -7.46
CA ASP A 30 -5.59 -9.66 -7.39
C ASP A 30 -6.43 -8.58 -8.09
N SER A 31 -7.62 -8.95 -8.56
CA SER A 31 -8.58 -8.00 -9.11
C SER A 31 -9.15 -7.10 -8.01
N SER A 32 -9.35 -5.82 -8.34
CA SER A 32 -10.05 -4.86 -7.50
C SER A 32 -11.58 -5.04 -7.55
N SER A 33 -12.30 -4.42 -6.62
CA SER A 33 -13.76 -4.55 -6.52
C SER A 33 -14.57 -3.72 -7.52
N ALA A 34 -13.92 -2.84 -8.31
CA ALA A 34 -14.56 -1.89 -9.20
C ALA A 34 -13.97 -1.97 -10.62
N GLU A 35 -14.81 -1.75 -11.63
CA GLU A 35 -14.36 -1.75 -13.03
C GLU A 35 -13.49 -0.53 -13.38
N PRO A 36 -12.48 -0.67 -14.25
CA PRO A 36 -11.88 -1.95 -14.70
C PRO A 36 -11.25 -2.70 -13.51
N VAL A 37 -11.64 -3.96 -13.32
CA VAL A 37 -11.24 -4.74 -12.13
C VAL A 37 -9.76 -5.09 -12.12
N GLY A 38 -9.12 -5.21 -13.29
CA GLY A 38 -7.72 -5.61 -13.40
C GLY A 38 -7.47 -7.05 -12.94
N GLY A 39 -6.31 -7.28 -12.34
CA GLY A 39 -5.86 -8.59 -11.87
C GLY A 39 -5.11 -9.40 -12.93
N ILE A 40 -4.01 -10.01 -12.50
CA ILE A 40 -3.01 -10.58 -13.41
C ILE A 40 -3.55 -11.73 -14.26
N ALA A 41 -4.46 -12.56 -13.73
CA ALA A 41 -4.99 -13.71 -14.48
C ALA A 41 -5.84 -13.27 -15.68
N ARG A 42 -6.66 -12.22 -15.54
CA ARG A 42 -7.41 -11.63 -16.68
C ARG A 42 -6.49 -10.88 -17.63
N PHE A 43 -5.52 -10.17 -17.07
CA PHE A 43 -4.49 -9.49 -17.85
C PHE A 43 -3.71 -10.46 -18.74
N GLN A 44 -3.35 -11.64 -18.23
CA GLN A 44 -2.69 -12.67 -19.02
C GLN A 44 -3.60 -13.19 -20.15
N THR A 45 -4.90 -13.37 -19.92
CA THR A 45 -5.85 -13.74 -20.99
C THR A 45 -5.81 -12.73 -22.14
N VAL A 46 -5.76 -11.43 -21.83
CA VAL A 46 -5.64 -10.37 -22.82
C VAL A 46 -4.28 -10.43 -23.53
N ILE A 47 -3.18 -10.62 -22.81
CA ILE A 47 -1.86 -10.81 -23.43
C ILE A 47 -1.90 -12.00 -24.39
N ASN A 48 -2.44 -13.14 -23.95
CA ASN A 48 -2.53 -14.36 -24.76
C ASN A 48 -3.40 -14.15 -25.99
N HIS A 49 -4.47 -13.35 -25.88
CA HIS A 49 -5.27 -12.93 -27.03
C HIS A 49 -4.43 -12.21 -28.08
N TYR A 50 -3.65 -11.19 -27.71
CA TYR A 50 -2.79 -10.49 -28.65
C TYR A 50 -1.62 -11.37 -29.12
N ARG A 51 -0.99 -12.14 -28.23
CA ARG A 51 0.19 -12.94 -28.56
C ARG A 51 -0.11 -14.12 -29.48
N SER A 52 -1.25 -14.79 -29.29
CA SER A 52 -1.52 -16.11 -29.89
C SER A 52 -2.92 -16.27 -30.48
N GLY A 53 -3.77 -15.24 -30.40
CA GLY A 53 -5.11 -15.27 -30.99
C GLY A 53 -5.07 -15.49 -32.51
N GLU A 54 -6.08 -16.18 -33.05
CA GLU A 54 -6.15 -16.56 -34.47
C GLU A 54 -5.93 -15.38 -35.44
N LYS A 55 -6.45 -14.18 -35.10
CA LYS A 55 -6.28 -12.94 -35.88
C LYS A 55 -4.82 -12.54 -36.09
N PHE A 56 -3.93 -12.97 -35.20
CA PHE A 56 -2.55 -12.49 -35.11
C PHE A 56 -1.51 -13.51 -35.61
N LYS A 57 -1.91 -14.72 -35.98
CA LYS A 57 -0.98 -15.82 -36.38
C LYS A 57 -0.12 -15.49 -37.61
N GLU A 58 -0.63 -14.68 -38.53
CA GLU A 58 0.10 -14.27 -39.75
C GLU A 58 0.79 -12.91 -39.59
N GLN A 59 0.82 -12.36 -38.37
CA GLN A 59 1.42 -11.06 -38.07
C GLN A 59 2.76 -11.25 -37.33
N PRO A 60 3.61 -10.20 -37.26
CA PRO A 60 4.84 -10.25 -36.48
C PRO A 60 4.60 -10.63 -35.01
N GLU A 61 5.61 -11.20 -34.36
CA GLU A 61 5.54 -11.54 -32.95
C GLU A 61 5.42 -10.28 -32.09
N LEU A 62 4.73 -10.41 -30.96
CA LEU A 62 4.45 -9.30 -30.04
C LEU A 62 5.68 -8.96 -29.20
N VAL A 63 6.07 -7.68 -29.20
CA VAL A 63 7.11 -7.14 -28.31
C VAL A 63 6.45 -6.50 -27.09
N THR A 64 6.80 -6.95 -25.89
CA THR A 64 6.16 -6.54 -24.63
C THR A 64 7.09 -5.62 -23.83
N LEU A 65 6.70 -4.36 -23.67
CA LEU A 65 7.49 -3.32 -23.01
C LEU A 65 6.84 -2.92 -21.68
N PHE A 66 7.64 -2.81 -20.63
CA PHE A 66 7.16 -2.47 -19.28
C PHE A 66 7.84 -1.21 -18.73
N SER A 67 7.07 -0.21 -18.33
CA SER A 67 7.65 1.05 -17.82
C SER A 67 7.95 1.07 -16.32
N GLY A 68 8.13 -0.08 -15.68
CA GLY A 68 8.63 -0.17 -14.30
C GLY A 68 7.56 -0.02 -13.23
N ASP A 69 8.02 -0.02 -11.97
CA ASP A 69 7.20 -0.05 -10.76
C ASP A 69 6.39 -1.34 -10.63
N ALA A 70 7.10 -2.42 -10.30
CA ALA A 70 6.50 -3.72 -10.00
C ALA A 70 6.73 -4.14 -8.54
N PHE A 71 7.90 -3.86 -7.97
CA PHE A 71 8.30 -4.56 -6.75
C PHE A 71 7.68 -4.03 -5.45
N ASN A 72 7.11 -2.82 -5.44
CA ASN A 72 6.46 -2.15 -4.31
C ASN A 72 5.55 -1.02 -4.86
N PRO A 73 4.54 -0.50 -4.15
CA PRO A 73 3.99 -0.91 -2.86
C PRO A 73 2.83 -1.90 -2.98
N SER A 74 2.99 -3.08 -2.39
CA SER A 74 1.87 -4.01 -2.20
C SER A 74 1.97 -4.72 -0.86
N LEU A 75 0.87 -5.36 -0.45
CA LEU A 75 0.88 -6.18 0.75
C LEU A 75 1.91 -7.32 0.61
N GLU A 76 1.88 -7.93 -0.56
CA GLU A 76 2.74 -9.00 -1.01
C GLU A 76 4.19 -8.56 -0.98
N SER A 77 4.51 -7.38 -1.52
CA SER A 77 5.87 -6.82 -1.48
C SER A 77 6.35 -6.57 -0.07
N SER A 78 5.47 -6.15 0.84
CA SER A 78 5.82 -5.87 2.23
C SER A 78 6.39 -7.12 2.94
N VAL A 79 5.96 -8.30 2.48
CA VAL A 79 6.30 -9.61 3.04
C VAL A 79 7.36 -10.36 2.22
N THR A 80 7.31 -10.25 0.91
CA THR A 80 8.19 -10.97 -0.05
C THR A 80 9.38 -10.12 -0.49
N LYS A 81 9.38 -8.82 -0.20
CA LYS A 81 10.37 -7.86 -0.67
C LYS A 81 10.46 -7.86 -2.20
N GLY A 82 9.31 -7.83 -2.87
CA GLY A 82 9.17 -7.80 -4.33
C GLY A 82 9.28 -9.15 -5.05
N SER A 83 9.75 -10.22 -4.38
CA SER A 83 10.07 -11.49 -5.05
C SER A 83 8.87 -12.23 -5.67
N HIS A 84 7.65 -11.86 -5.29
CA HIS A 84 6.42 -12.43 -5.87
C HIS A 84 6.17 -11.96 -7.31
N MET A 85 6.67 -10.78 -7.69
CA MET A 85 6.45 -10.23 -9.04
C MET A 85 7.37 -10.81 -10.10
N VAL A 86 8.57 -11.27 -9.74
CA VAL A 86 9.53 -11.86 -10.69
C VAL A 86 8.90 -12.97 -11.55
N PRO A 87 8.27 -14.02 -11.00
CA PRO A 87 7.63 -15.06 -11.81
C PRO A 87 6.46 -14.54 -12.64
N ILE A 88 5.77 -13.50 -12.18
CA ILE A 88 4.65 -12.88 -12.89
C ILE A 88 5.14 -12.13 -14.12
N LEU A 89 6.16 -11.27 -13.97
CA LEU A 89 6.75 -10.53 -15.10
C LEU A 89 7.38 -11.49 -16.13
N ASN A 90 8.00 -12.58 -15.68
CA ASN A 90 8.51 -13.61 -16.59
C ASN A 90 7.37 -14.33 -17.34
N ASN A 91 6.24 -14.61 -16.67
CA ASN A 91 5.07 -15.26 -17.28
C ASN A 91 4.34 -14.35 -18.27
N ILE A 92 4.27 -13.05 -17.97
CA ILE A 92 3.78 -12.02 -18.89
C ILE A 92 4.55 -12.10 -20.21
N GLY A 93 5.84 -12.46 -20.19
CA GLY A 93 6.69 -12.48 -21.38
C GLY A 93 7.17 -11.07 -21.75
N THR A 94 7.55 -10.27 -20.75
CA THR A 94 8.17 -8.97 -20.93
C THR A 94 9.51 -9.10 -21.63
N ASP A 95 9.78 -8.27 -22.65
CA ASP A 95 11.04 -8.25 -23.40
C ASP A 95 12.05 -7.25 -22.84
N VAL A 96 11.56 -6.15 -22.25
CA VAL A 96 12.39 -5.13 -21.59
C VAL A 96 11.57 -4.29 -20.63
N ALA A 97 12.20 -3.87 -19.53
CA ALA A 97 11.60 -2.99 -18.54
C ALA A 97 12.42 -1.72 -18.30
N CYS A 98 11.79 -0.60 -17.94
CA CYS A 98 12.46 0.54 -17.31
C CYS A 98 12.44 0.40 -15.78
N VAL A 99 13.43 0.94 -15.10
CA VAL A 99 13.49 0.96 -13.62
C VAL A 99 12.56 2.04 -13.08
N GLY A 100 11.56 1.65 -12.30
CA GLY A 100 10.71 2.56 -11.54
C GLY A 100 11.27 2.89 -10.16
N ASN A 101 10.72 3.91 -9.49
CA ASN A 101 11.24 4.34 -8.18
C ASN A 101 10.95 3.28 -7.12
N HIS A 102 9.77 2.66 -7.17
CA HIS A 102 9.37 1.68 -6.19
C HIS A 102 10.04 0.31 -6.40
N ASP A 103 10.70 0.09 -7.55
CA ASP A 103 11.56 -1.08 -7.75
C ASP A 103 12.81 -1.08 -6.84
N LEU A 104 13.19 0.10 -6.34
CA LEU A 104 14.36 0.32 -5.48
C LEU A 104 14.03 0.49 -4.00
N ASP A 105 12.76 0.42 -3.60
CA ASP A 105 12.33 0.68 -2.21
C ASP A 105 12.93 -0.27 -1.17
N PHE A 106 13.29 -1.49 -1.58
CA PHE A 106 13.98 -2.46 -0.72
C PHE A 106 15.51 -2.38 -0.84
N GLY A 107 16.02 -1.34 -1.50
CA GLY A 107 17.42 -1.05 -1.72
C GLY A 107 18.00 -1.73 -2.96
N VAL A 108 19.08 -1.14 -3.49
CA VAL A 108 19.77 -1.55 -4.73
C VAL A 108 20.19 -3.03 -4.73
N ARG A 109 20.58 -3.57 -3.56
CA ARG A 109 20.96 -4.99 -3.44
C ARG A 109 19.77 -5.93 -3.71
N GLN A 110 18.60 -5.60 -3.16
CA GLN A 110 17.40 -6.38 -3.38
C GLN A 110 16.96 -6.26 -4.84
N PHE A 111 16.94 -5.05 -5.39
CA PHE A 111 16.65 -4.81 -6.80
C PHE A 111 17.52 -5.69 -7.70
N ARG A 112 18.86 -5.66 -7.54
CA ARG A 112 19.80 -6.51 -8.29
C ARG A 112 19.49 -8.01 -8.17
N SER A 113 19.13 -8.47 -6.97
CA SER A 113 18.76 -9.86 -6.75
C SER A 113 17.49 -10.23 -7.52
N LEU A 114 16.47 -9.36 -7.51
CA LEU A 114 15.21 -9.60 -8.20
C LEU A 114 15.39 -9.58 -9.71
N THR A 115 16.05 -8.55 -10.25
CA THR A 115 16.25 -8.39 -11.70
C THR A 115 17.16 -9.46 -12.29
N SER A 116 18.11 -10.01 -11.52
CA SER A 116 18.89 -11.17 -11.96
C SER A 116 18.08 -12.46 -12.19
N GLN A 117 16.84 -12.52 -11.67
CA GLN A 117 15.91 -13.63 -11.87
C GLN A 117 14.86 -13.33 -12.95
N CYS A 118 14.83 -12.10 -13.49
CA CYS A 118 14.01 -11.75 -14.64
C CYS A 118 14.62 -12.32 -15.92
N THR A 119 13.80 -12.74 -16.87
CA THR A 119 14.25 -13.25 -18.18
C THR A 119 14.52 -12.13 -19.20
N PHE A 120 14.42 -10.87 -18.76
CA PHE A 120 14.54 -9.67 -19.58
C PHE A 120 15.40 -8.62 -18.87
N PRO A 121 16.06 -7.73 -19.63
CA PRO A 121 16.88 -6.65 -19.06
C PRO A 121 16.02 -5.49 -18.54
N TRP A 122 16.58 -4.79 -17.55
CA TRP A 122 16.05 -3.55 -17.01
C TRP A 122 16.91 -2.36 -17.46
N LEU A 123 16.28 -1.25 -17.85
CA LEU A 123 16.92 -0.08 -18.44
C LEU A 123 16.85 1.16 -17.54
N LEU A 124 17.97 1.84 -17.41
CA LEU A 124 18.13 3.12 -16.70
C LEU A 124 19.36 3.85 -17.25
N ALA A 125 19.19 4.75 -18.22
CA ALA A 125 20.31 5.36 -18.93
C ALA A 125 20.94 6.55 -18.19
N ASN A 126 20.16 7.25 -17.39
CA ASN A 126 20.47 8.61 -16.95
C ASN A 126 20.64 8.77 -15.43
N VAL A 127 20.73 7.67 -14.68
CA VAL A 127 21.16 7.63 -13.27
C VAL A 127 22.35 6.69 -13.15
N LEU A 128 23.52 7.24 -12.86
CA LEU A 128 24.78 6.51 -12.81
C LEU A 128 25.28 6.38 -11.37
N ASP A 129 25.91 5.25 -11.07
CA ASP A 129 26.51 4.97 -9.77
C ASP A 129 28.04 4.90 -9.93
N PRO A 130 28.77 5.97 -9.53
CA PRO A 130 30.23 6.00 -9.61
C PRO A 130 30.92 4.87 -8.84
N ALA A 131 30.27 4.29 -7.82
CA ALA A 131 30.83 3.16 -7.09
C ALA A 131 30.87 1.87 -7.94
N LEU A 132 30.08 1.80 -9.01
CA LEU A 132 30.10 0.72 -10.00
C LEU A 132 31.01 1.03 -11.20
N GLY A 133 31.38 2.31 -11.39
CA GLY A 133 32.26 2.82 -12.45
C GLY A 133 31.71 4.10 -13.11
N ASP A 134 32.58 4.87 -13.77
CA ASP A 134 32.31 6.24 -14.28
C ASP A 134 31.14 6.40 -15.28
N SER A 135 30.51 5.30 -15.68
CA SER A 135 29.37 5.31 -16.61
C SER A 135 28.44 4.12 -16.44
N VAL A 136 28.45 3.48 -15.28
CA VAL A 136 27.60 2.31 -15.00
C VAL A 136 26.28 2.77 -14.39
N PRO A 137 25.12 2.37 -14.95
CA PRO A 137 23.84 2.67 -14.35
C PRO A 137 23.64 2.09 -12.96
N LEU A 138 22.82 2.77 -12.17
CA LEU A 138 22.38 2.29 -10.86
C LEU A 138 21.79 0.87 -10.97
N GLY A 139 22.13 0.01 -9.99
CA GLY A 139 21.54 -1.32 -9.90
C GLY A 139 21.97 -2.32 -10.98
N ASN A 140 23.07 -2.05 -11.70
CA ASN A 140 23.51 -2.83 -12.86
C ASN A 140 22.48 -2.89 -14.00
N ALA A 141 21.60 -1.91 -14.10
CA ALA A 141 20.72 -1.76 -15.26
C ALA A 141 21.53 -1.48 -16.53
N GLN A 142 20.93 -1.71 -17.69
CA GLN A 142 21.52 -1.30 -18.97
C GLN A 142 21.06 0.10 -19.35
N LYS A 143 21.81 0.82 -20.18
CA LYS A 143 21.36 2.14 -20.66
C LYS A 143 20.35 2.01 -21.80
N THR A 144 20.70 1.15 -22.75
CA THR A 144 19.96 0.91 -23.98
C THR A 144 19.96 -0.57 -24.32
N LEU A 145 19.05 -0.98 -25.19
CA LEU A 145 18.93 -2.34 -25.71
C LEU A 145 18.57 -2.30 -27.19
N MET A 146 19.14 -3.21 -27.98
CA MET A 146 18.69 -3.45 -29.36
C MET A 146 17.89 -4.75 -29.38
N LEU A 147 16.60 -4.65 -29.69
CA LEU A 147 15.73 -5.81 -29.97
C LEU A 147 15.65 -6.01 -31.49
N THR A 148 15.34 -7.24 -31.90
CA THR A 148 15.07 -7.57 -33.31
C THR A 148 13.75 -8.31 -33.36
N SER A 149 12.77 -7.77 -34.08
CA SER A 149 11.46 -8.42 -34.25
C SER A 149 11.57 -9.68 -35.11
N SER A 150 10.53 -10.52 -35.10
CA SER A 150 10.51 -11.78 -35.87
C SER A 150 10.61 -11.59 -37.39
N ASN A 151 10.25 -10.42 -37.92
CA ASN A 151 10.45 -10.03 -39.32
C ASN A 151 11.75 -9.25 -39.57
N GLY A 152 12.66 -9.18 -38.60
CA GLY A 152 14.02 -8.64 -38.75
C GLY A 152 14.17 -7.14 -38.50
N ILE A 153 13.12 -6.44 -38.06
CA ILE A 153 13.16 -5.01 -37.78
C ILE A 153 13.91 -4.75 -36.48
N LYS A 154 14.88 -3.85 -36.54
CA LYS A 154 15.70 -3.49 -35.37
C LYS A 154 15.05 -2.37 -34.57
N ILE A 155 14.81 -2.64 -33.29
CA ILE A 155 14.14 -1.75 -32.34
C ILE A 155 15.18 -1.30 -31.31
N GLY A 156 15.54 -0.02 -31.32
CA GLY A 156 16.39 0.56 -30.30
C GLY A 156 15.55 1.05 -29.12
N VAL A 157 15.88 0.60 -27.92
CA VAL A 157 15.17 0.95 -26.68
C VAL A 157 16.11 1.69 -25.73
N ILE A 158 15.62 2.78 -25.12
CA ILE A 158 16.34 3.54 -24.09
C ILE A 158 15.48 3.68 -22.83
N GLY A 159 16.07 3.46 -21.65
CA GLY A 159 15.40 3.65 -20.35
C GLY A 159 15.69 5.02 -19.75
N LEU A 160 14.68 5.80 -19.37
CA LEU A 160 14.89 7.15 -18.81
C LEU A 160 13.99 7.42 -17.60
N VAL A 161 14.52 8.13 -16.60
CA VAL A 161 13.77 8.59 -15.42
C VAL A 161 13.93 10.10 -15.22
N GLU A 162 13.05 10.72 -14.46
CA GLU A 162 13.12 12.14 -14.14
C GLU A 162 14.07 12.42 -12.98
N ARG A 163 14.33 13.70 -12.66
CA ARG A 163 15.26 14.04 -11.56
C ARG A 163 14.59 13.83 -10.21
N GLU A 164 13.33 14.22 -10.12
CA GLU A 164 12.47 14.18 -8.95
C GLU A 164 12.28 12.74 -8.45
N TRP A 165 12.34 11.76 -9.35
CA TRP A 165 12.39 10.31 -9.07
C TRP A 165 13.43 9.91 -8.01
N LEU A 166 14.59 10.59 -7.95
CA LEU A 166 15.59 10.29 -6.92
C LEU A 166 15.11 10.64 -5.50
N ALA A 167 14.21 11.62 -5.38
CA ALA A 167 13.68 12.07 -4.09
C ALA A 167 12.55 11.16 -3.57
N THR A 168 11.93 10.35 -4.42
CA THR A 168 10.82 9.45 -4.07
C THR A 168 11.32 8.10 -3.53
N ILE A 169 12.62 7.81 -3.67
CA ILE A 169 13.21 6.52 -3.27
C ILE A 169 13.74 6.60 -1.85
N ASN A 170 13.28 5.67 -1.02
CA ASN A 170 13.60 5.63 0.41
C ASN A 170 15.08 5.46 0.73
N THR A 171 15.86 4.78 -0.11
CA THR A 171 17.27 4.49 0.15
C THR A 171 18.06 4.36 -1.14
N LEU A 172 18.85 5.39 -1.44
CA LEU A 172 19.80 5.40 -2.54
C LEU A 172 21.25 5.46 -2.03
N PRO A 173 22.22 4.92 -2.79
CA PRO A 173 23.63 5.21 -2.58
C PRO A 173 23.90 6.73 -2.62
N PRO A 174 24.90 7.21 -1.88
CA PRO A 174 25.36 8.59 -2.02
C PRO A 174 26.00 8.81 -3.40
N ASP A 175 26.17 10.09 -3.78
CA ASP A 175 26.97 10.51 -4.94
C ASP A 175 26.50 9.99 -6.32
N LEU A 176 25.23 9.61 -6.45
CA LEU A 176 24.64 9.27 -7.74
C LEU A 176 24.70 10.47 -8.71
N ILE A 177 25.03 10.17 -9.97
CA ILE A 177 25.08 11.17 -11.02
C ILE A 177 23.81 11.07 -11.86
N TYR A 178 22.98 12.11 -11.79
CA TYR A 178 21.84 12.28 -12.68
C TYR A 178 22.23 13.08 -13.93
N LYS A 179 21.88 12.54 -15.10
CA LYS A 179 21.89 13.26 -16.37
C LYS A 179 20.44 13.56 -16.78
N SER A 180 20.20 14.72 -17.39
CA SER A 180 18.85 15.02 -17.89
C SER A 180 18.40 14.00 -18.94
N ALA A 181 17.13 13.59 -18.91
CA ALA A 181 16.59 12.61 -19.83
C ALA A 181 16.78 13.02 -21.31
N SER A 182 16.42 14.25 -21.67
CA SER A 182 16.58 14.76 -23.04
C SER A 182 18.04 14.79 -23.52
N ALA A 183 18.98 15.22 -22.68
CA ALA A 183 20.40 15.20 -23.06
C ALA A 183 20.92 13.77 -23.22
N THR A 184 20.50 12.85 -22.36
CA THR A 184 20.88 11.43 -22.43
C THR A 184 20.33 10.77 -23.69
N ALA A 185 19.08 11.07 -24.07
CA ALA A 185 18.50 10.60 -25.32
C ALA A 185 19.27 11.12 -26.53
N GLN A 186 19.58 12.43 -26.57
CA GLN A 186 20.37 13.03 -27.65
C GLN A 186 21.80 12.46 -27.73
N GLU A 187 22.39 12.03 -26.61
CA GLU A 187 23.71 11.39 -26.54
C GLU A 187 23.68 9.95 -27.08
N LEU A 188 22.70 9.14 -26.66
CA LEU A 188 22.74 7.68 -26.85
C LEU A 188 21.97 7.18 -28.08
N VAL A 189 20.90 7.88 -28.49
CA VAL A 189 20.08 7.45 -29.63
C VAL A 189 20.85 7.40 -30.96
N PRO A 190 21.75 8.36 -31.29
CA PRO A 190 22.55 8.27 -32.51
C PRO A 190 23.33 6.96 -32.61
N GLY A 191 23.91 6.48 -31.50
CA GLY A 191 24.61 5.20 -31.46
C GLY A 191 23.71 3.99 -31.70
N LEU A 192 22.43 4.04 -31.30
CA LEU A 192 21.45 2.99 -31.64
C LEU A 192 21.10 3.02 -33.13
N ARG A 193 20.95 4.21 -33.73
CA ARG A 193 20.72 4.37 -35.17
C ARG A 193 21.90 3.86 -36.00
N GLU A 194 23.13 4.15 -35.58
CA GLU A 194 24.36 3.62 -36.21
C GLU A 194 24.44 2.09 -36.17
N GLN A 195 23.93 1.46 -35.11
CA GLN A 195 23.79 0.00 -34.99
C GLN A 195 22.64 -0.58 -35.84
N GLY A 196 21.87 0.29 -36.50
CA GLY A 196 20.80 -0.04 -37.44
C GLY A 196 19.39 -0.02 -36.85
N ALA A 197 19.16 0.64 -35.71
CA ALA A 197 17.79 0.79 -35.17
C ALA A 197 16.89 1.54 -36.17
N GLU A 198 15.80 0.90 -36.59
CA GLU A 198 14.82 1.46 -37.52
C GLU A 198 13.70 2.21 -36.79
N ILE A 199 13.41 1.82 -35.55
CA ILE A 199 12.52 2.53 -34.62
C ILE A 199 13.23 2.74 -33.29
N ILE A 200 13.01 3.89 -32.65
CA ILE A 200 13.51 4.23 -31.31
C ILE A 200 12.32 4.40 -30.37
N ILE A 201 12.33 3.58 -29.32
CA ILE A 201 11.33 3.60 -28.26
C ILE A 201 12.01 4.05 -26.96
N ALA A 202 11.51 5.12 -26.35
CA ALA A 202 11.89 5.46 -25.00
C ALA A 202 10.90 4.81 -24.03
N VAL A 203 11.38 3.92 -23.18
CA VAL A 203 10.59 3.37 -22.06
C VAL A 203 10.99 4.17 -20.83
N THR A 204 10.05 4.92 -20.27
CA THR A 204 10.35 5.94 -19.27
C THR A 204 9.56 5.72 -17.99
N HIS A 205 10.16 6.07 -16.86
CA HIS A 205 9.46 6.15 -15.57
C HIS A 205 9.52 7.60 -15.08
N GLN A 206 8.64 8.42 -15.65
CA GLN A 206 8.57 9.86 -15.42
C GLN A 206 7.12 10.30 -15.32
N ARG A 207 6.84 11.38 -14.57
CA ARG A 207 5.56 12.07 -14.65
C ARG A 207 5.31 12.58 -16.07
N GLU A 208 4.04 12.62 -16.48
CA GLU A 208 3.59 13.07 -17.79
C GLU A 208 4.19 14.43 -18.21
N PRO A 209 4.28 15.46 -17.35
CA PRO A 209 4.91 16.72 -17.74
C PRO A 209 6.37 16.57 -18.17
N ASN A 210 7.10 15.62 -17.59
CA ASN A 210 8.49 15.37 -17.93
C ASN A 210 8.65 14.47 -19.17
N ASP A 211 7.71 13.57 -19.46
CA ASP A 211 7.63 12.89 -20.76
C ASP A 211 7.28 13.87 -21.89
N ASN A 212 6.32 14.77 -21.66
CA ASN A 212 5.96 15.82 -22.61
C ASN A 212 7.16 16.72 -22.91
N LYS A 213 7.86 17.15 -21.85
CA LYS A 213 9.10 17.93 -21.97
C LYS A 213 10.22 17.16 -22.67
N LEU A 214 10.30 15.84 -22.50
CA LEU A 214 11.25 15.00 -23.23
C LEU A 214 10.95 15.09 -24.74
N ALA A 215 9.69 14.85 -25.15
CA ALA A 215 9.25 14.97 -26.54
C ALA A 215 9.50 16.37 -27.13
N GLU A 216 9.22 17.44 -26.37
CA GLU A 216 9.44 18.83 -26.81
C GLU A 216 10.91 19.18 -27.02
N LYS A 217 11.80 18.66 -26.16
CA LYS A 217 13.22 19.02 -26.15
C LYS A 217 14.08 18.13 -27.04
N THR A 218 13.58 17.00 -27.50
CA THR A 218 14.28 16.17 -28.48
C THR A 218 13.93 16.59 -29.89
N PRO A 219 14.91 16.59 -30.83
CA PRO A 219 14.60 16.83 -32.24
C PRO A 219 13.57 15.84 -32.77
N GLU A 220 12.70 16.30 -33.68
CA GLU A 220 11.74 15.45 -34.37
C GLU A 220 12.44 14.26 -35.04
N GLY A 221 11.89 13.05 -34.86
CA GLY A 221 12.45 11.80 -35.38
C GLY A 221 13.61 11.22 -34.56
N LEU A 222 14.04 11.86 -33.47
CA LEU A 222 15.00 11.24 -32.55
C LEU A 222 14.36 10.04 -31.85
N ILE A 223 13.19 10.25 -31.24
CA ILE A 223 12.39 9.21 -30.58
C ILE A 223 11.08 9.09 -31.35
N ASP A 224 10.66 7.87 -31.69
CA ASP A 224 9.42 7.65 -32.44
C ASP A 224 8.21 7.58 -31.48
N ILE A 225 8.38 6.95 -30.32
CA ILE A 225 7.36 6.84 -29.27
C ILE A 225 7.98 6.77 -27.87
N ILE A 226 7.36 7.46 -26.93
CA ILE A 226 7.64 7.46 -25.49
C ILE A 226 6.54 6.67 -24.80
N LEU A 227 6.95 5.65 -24.05
CA LEU A 227 6.10 4.77 -23.27
C LEU A 227 6.39 5.00 -21.79
N GLY A 228 5.51 5.73 -21.10
CA GLY A 228 5.71 6.20 -19.73
C GLY A 228 5.03 5.36 -18.66
N GLY A 229 5.42 5.61 -17.41
CA GLY A 229 4.84 5.11 -16.15
C GLY A 229 5.09 6.12 -15.03
N HIS A 230 4.57 5.93 -13.80
CA HIS A 230 4.66 6.76 -12.58
C HIS A 230 3.34 7.43 -12.10
N ASP A 231 2.55 8.09 -12.97
CA ASP A 231 1.30 8.79 -12.58
C ASP A 231 0.02 7.92 -12.45
N HIS A 232 0.10 6.62 -12.77
CA HIS A 232 -0.99 5.64 -12.55
C HIS A 232 -2.30 5.84 -13.34
N PHE A 233 -2.32 6.73 -14.34
CA PHE A 233 -3.46 6.92 -15.24
C PHE A 233 -3.15 6.58 -16.70
N TYR A 234 -4.19 6.31 -17.48
CA TYR A 234 -4.10 6.11 -18.92
C TYR A 234 -4.21 7.44 -19.65
N ASN A 235 -3.24 7.76 -20.50
CA ASN A 235 -3.34 8.90 -21.40
C ASN A 235 -2.48 8.71 -22.65
N HIS A 236 -2.88 9.37 -23.73
CA HIS A 236 -2.12 9.45 -24.97
C HIS A 236 -2.09 10.89 -25.48
N SER A 237 -0.91 11.35 -25.90
CA SER A 237 -0.73 12.62 -26.58
C SER A 237 0.27 12.49 -27.75
N LEU A 238 0.21 13.45 -28.67
CA LEU A 238 1.15 13.58 -29.78
C LEU A 238 1.81 14.94 -29.67
N ILE A 239 3.11 14.96 -29.34
CA ILE A 239 3.86 16.17 -29.01
C ILE A 239 5.09 16.22 -29.91
N SER A 240 5.22 17.29 -30.70
CA SER A 240 6.34 17.48 -31.64
C SER A 240 6.61 16.26 -32.52
N GLY A 241 5.54 15.59 -33.01
CA GLY A 241 5.64 14.39 -33.84
C GLY A 241 5.96 13.09 -33.08
N THR A 242 6.15 13.14 -31.76
CA THR A 242 6.44 11.98 -30.91
C THR A 242 5.19 11.56 -30.14
N HIS A 243 4.83 10.28 -30.18
CA HIS A 243 3.74 9.74 -29.37
C HIS A 243 4.18 9.63 -27.91
N VAL A 244 3.38 10.11 -26.97
CA VAL A 244 3.59 9.93 -25.53
C VAL A 244 2.40 9.16 -24.98
N LEU A 245 2.65 7.98 -24.40
CA LEU A 245 1.62 7.04 -24.00
C LEU A 245 1.86 6.48 -22.60
N ARG A 246 0.78 6.33 -21.84
CA ARG A 246 0.73 5.71 -20.52
C ARG A 246 -0.44 4.74 -20.48
N SER A 247 -0.29 3.61 -19.81
CA SER A 247 -1.22 2.48 -19.93
C SER A 247 -1.96 2.16 -18.63
N GLY A 248 -2.20 3.15 -17.76
CA GLY A 248 -2.96 2.96 -16.52
C GLY A 248 -2.09 2.47 -15.37
N SER A 249 -2.59 1.50 -14.60
CA SER A 249 -1.92 0.89 -13.43
C SER A 249 -2.58 -0.43 -13.03
N ASP A 250 -1.91 -1.22 -12.19
CA ASP A 250 -2.43 -2.41 -11.49
C ASP A 250 -3.14 -3.43 -12.37
N PHE A 251 -2.58 -3.65 -13.57
CA PHE A 251 -3.15 -4.57 -14.56
C PHE A 251 -4.59 -4.23 -14.97
N LYS A 252 -5.07 -3.02 -14.70
CA LYS A 252 -6.43 -2.59 -15.06
C LYS A 252 -6.53 -2.26 -16.53
N GLN A 253 -5.43 -1.82 -17.13
CA GLN A 253 -5.36 -1.39 -18.51
C GLN A 253 -4.03 -1.81 -19.12
N LEU A 254 -4.03 -2.00 -20.44
CA LEU A 254 -2.81 -2.09 -21.26
C LEU A 254 -3.04 -1.41 -22.59
N SER A 255 -1.95 -1.09 -23.29
CA SER A 255 -2.00 -0.58 -24.66
C SER A 255 -1.46 -1.62 -25.64
N TYR A 256 -2.26 -1.93 -26.66
CA TYR A 256 -1.82 -2.64 -27.85
C TYR A 256 -1.52 -1.62 -28.96
N ILE A 257 -0.31 -1.67 -29.49
CA ILE A 257 0.22 -0.68 -30.42
C ILE A 257 0.67 -1.40 -31.68
N GLU A 258 0.13 -0.97 -32.81
CA GLU A 258 0.56 -1.38 -34.14
C GLU A 258 1.37 -0.26 -34.76
N ALA A 259 2.59 -0.56 -35.20
CA ALA A 259 3.42 0.40 -35.94
C ALA A 259 3.59 -0.06 -37.39
N ARG A 260 3.45 0.89 -38.32
CA ARG A 260 3.62 0.71 -39.77
C ARG A 260 4.60 1.74 -40.29
N ARG A 261 5.49 1.36 -41.21
CA ARG A 261 6.38 2.33 -41.86
C ARG A 261 5.56 3.27 -42.72
N LYS A 262 5.85 4.58 -42.64
CA LYS A 262 5.21 5.56 -43.52
C LYS A 262 5.52 5.24 -44.98
N THR A 263 4.50 5.22 -45.83
CA THR A 263 4.65 5.02 -47.28
C THR A 263 5.30 6.21 -47.96
N ASN A 264 5.07 7.42 -47.44
CA ASN A 264 5.63 8.68 -47.94
C ASN A 264 6.43 9.38 -46.84
N GLY A 265 7.75 9.14 -46.78
CA GLY A 265 8.67 9.81 -45.85
C GLY A 265 9.38 8.86 -44.90
N ILE A 266 10.09 9.42 -43.92
CA ILE A 266 10.78 8.68 -42.85
C ILE A 266 9.89 8.70 -41.60
N GLY A 267 9.77 7.57 -40.90
CA GLY A 267 9.05 7.45 -39.64
C GLY A 267 7.93 6.41 -39.68
N TRP A 268 7.12 6.42 -38.63
CA TRP A 268 6.13 5.39 -38.35
C TRP A 268 4.74 6.00 -38.17
N ASP A 269 3.72 5.28 -38.66
CA ASP A 269 2.32 5.50 -38.35
C ASP A 269 1.90 4.49 -37.27
N PHE A 270 1.16 4.98 -36.26
CA PHE A 270 0.73 4.16 -35.13
C PHE A 270 -0.78 4.00 -35.08
N ASN A 271 -1.23 2.82 -34.69
CA ASN A 271 -2.59 2.58 -34.22
C ASN A 271 -2.51 2.06 -32.77
N ILE A 272 -3.14 2.78 -31.84
CA ILE A 272 -3.05 2.55 -30.40
C ILE A 272 -4.43 2.20 -29.88
N VAL A 273 -4.55 1.01 -29.30
CA VAL A 273 -5.78 0.49 -28.71
C VAL A 273 -5.58 0.35 -27.21
N ARG A 274 -6.47 0.96 -26.42
CA ARG A 274 -6.59 0.70 -25.00
C ARG A 274 -7.41 -0.56 -24.80
N GLN A 275 -6.91 -1.47 -23.98
CA GLN A 275 -7.69 -2.58 -23.47
C GLN A 275 -7.93 -2.40 -21.98
N ASP A 276 -9.20 -2.27 -21.59
CA ASP A 276 -9.63 -2.29 -20.20
C ASP A 276 -9.82 -3.75 -19.76
N ILE A 277 -9.29 -4.11 -18.58
CA ILE A 277 -9.36 -5.45 -18.02
C ILE A 277 -10.57 -5.53 -17.10
N THR A 278 -11.66 -6.05 -17.63
CA THR A 278 -12.96 -6.08 -16.96
C THR A 278 -13.30 -7.44 -16.37
N SER A 279 -14.27 -7.47 -15.45
CA SER A 279 -14.70 -8.72 -14.79
C SER A 279 -15.28 -9.75 -15.78
N ALA A 280 -15.73 -9.30 -16.95
CA ALA A 280 -16.25 -10.15 -18.02
C ALA A 280 -15.15 -10.94 -18.76
N ILE A 281 -13.88 -10.56 -18.63
CA ILE A 281 -12.75 -11.30 -19.20
C ILE A 281 -12.49 -12.54 -18.36
N ALA A 282 -12.38 -13.69 -19.01
CA ALA A 282 -12.03 -14.94 -18.36
C ALA A 282 -10.61 -14.89 -17.78
N GLU A 283 -10.40 -15.53 -16.65
CA GLU A 283 -9.08 -15.67 -16.03
C GLU A 283 -8.27 -16.76 -16.75
N ASP A 284 -6.99 -16.51 -16.98
CA ASP A 284 -6.05 -17.52 -17.45
C ASP A 284 -5.77 -18.51 -16.32
N GLU A 285 -6.10 -19.79 -16.52
CA GLU A 285 -6.07 -20.82 -15.47
C GLU A 285 -4.65 -21.04 -14.91
N ASP A 286 -3.63 -21.05 -15.78
CA ASP A 286 -2.24 -21.24 -15.38
C ASP A 286 -1.73 -20.06 -14.54
N THR A 287 -2.07 -18.84 -14.95
CA THR A 287 -1.69 -17.63 -14.22
C THR A 287 -2.47 -17.46 -12.93
N LEU A 288 -3.73 -17.88 -12.88
CA LEU A 288 -4.51 -17.96 -11.65
C LEU A 288 -3.84 -18.93 -10.67
N ALA A 289 -3.49 -20.14 -11.11
CA ALA A 289 -2.77 -21.12 -10.28
C ALA A 289 -1.39 -20.61 -9.82
N LEU A 290 -0.67 -19.89 -10.68
CA LEU A 290 0.59 -19.22 -10.30
C LEU A 290 0.35 -18.19 -9.20
N THR A 291 -0.67 -17.34 -9.36
CA THR A 291 -1.03 -16.30 -8.39
C THR A 291 -1.45 -16.91 -7.06
N GLU A 292 -2.28 -17.95 -7.07
CA GLU A 292 -2.66 -18.69 -5.87
C GLU A 292 -1.46 -19.32 -5.17
N ARG A 293 -0.51 -19.90 -5.91
CA ARG A 293 0.71 -20.49 -5.34
C ARG A 293 1.59 -19.44 -4.67
N LEU A 294 1.73 -18.26 -5.29
CA LEU A 294 2.52 -17.15 -4.75
C LEU A 294 1.85 -16.55 -3.51
N THR A 295 0.53 -16.39 -3.55
CA THR A 295 -0.27 -15.83 -2.45
C THR A 295 -0.57 -16.83 -1.34
N ALA A 296 -0.48 -18.14 -1.56
CA ALA A 296 -0.73 -19.16 -0.53
C ALA A 296 0.22 -19.01 0.67
N LYS A 297 1.52 -18.81 0.40
CA LYS A 297 2.52 -18.53 1.46
C LYS A 297 2.28 -17.17 2.11
N LEU A 298 1.73 -16.21 1.38
CA LEU A 298 1.35 -14.90 1.91
C LEU A 298 0.16 -15.03 2.86
N LYS A 299 -0.89 -15.78 2.52
CA LYS A 299 -2.04 -16.07 3.41
C LYS A 299 -1.59 -16.65 4.76
N ALA A 300 -0.66 -17.60 4.75
CA ALA A 300 -0.05 -18.13 5.98
C ALA A 300 0.72 -17.05 6.77
N LYS A 301 1.41 -16.14 6.08
CA LYS A 301 2.12 -15.01 6.69
C LYS A 301 1.17 -13.89 7.17
N LEU A 302 0.02 -13.68 6.54
CA LEU A 302 -1.03 -12.73 6.98
C LEU A 302 -1.66 -13.16 8.29
N GLY A 303 -1.72 -14.47 8.56
CA GLY A 303 -2.13 -15.02 9.85
C GLY A 303 -1.14 -14.78 11.01
N ARG A 304 0.05 -14.22 10.74
CA ARG A 304 1.06 -13.98 11.79
C ARG A 304 0.60 -12.86 12.74
N PRO A 305 0.84 -13.01 14.05
CA PRO A 305 0.68 -11.93 15.01
C PRO A 305 1.50 -10.70 14.61
N LEU A 306 0.83 -9.57 14.45
CA LEU A 306 1.45 -8.27 14.22
C LEU A 306 1.65 -7.51 15.54
N GLY A 307 0.68 -7.59 16.44
CA GLY A 307 0.73 -6.94 17.75
C GLY A 307 -0.33 -7.48 18.70
N TYR A 308 -0.54 -6.79 19.81
CA TYR A 308 -1.59 -7.11 20.78
C TYR A 308 -2.38 -5.86 21.15
N THR A 309 -3.67 -6.04 21.40
CA THR A 309 -4.52 -5.04 22.02
C THR A 309 -5.08 -5.52 23.35
N ALA A 310 -5.10 -4.65 24.36
CA ALA A 310 -5.69 -4.93 25.67
C ALA A 310 -7.15 -4.47 25.78
N ALA A 311 -7.68 -3.80 24.75
CA ALA A 311 -9.06 -3.31 24.69
C ALA A 311 -9.72 -3.81 23.40
N PRO A 312 -11.03 -4.09 23.40
CA PRO A 312 -11.74 -4.39 22.16
C PRO A 312 -11.68 -3.17 21.23
N LEU A 313 -11.38 -3.37 19.95
CA LEU A 313 -11.32 -2.31 18.93
C LEU A 313 -12.59 -2.35 18.07
N ASP A 314 -13.42 -1.31 18.17
CA ASP A 314 -14.73 -1.28 17.52
C ASP A 314 -14.64 -0.71 16.09
N ALA A 315 -14.55 -1.59 15.10
CA ALA A 315 -14.50 -1.25 13.68
C ALA A 315 -15.82 -1.51 12.94
N ARG A 316 -16.93 -1.74 13.68
CA ARG A 316 -18.25 -2.01 13.08
C ARG A 316 -18.72 -0.83 12.24
N PHE A 317 -19.30 -1.14 11.07
CA PHE A 317 -19.82 -0.16 10.12
C PHE A 317 -20.75 0.87 10.78
N THR A 318 -21.71 0.39 11.58
CA THR A 318 -22.67 1.24 12.29
C THR A 318 -22.02 2.13 13.35
N THR A 319 -20.91 1.71 13.94
CA THR A 319 -20.22 2.47 14.97
C THR A 319 -19.38 3.57 14.36
N VAL A 320 -18.49 3.21 13.43
CA VAL A 320 -17.55 4.18 12.84
C VAL A 320 -18.25 5.27 12.04
N ARG A 321 -19.47 5.04 11.53
CA ARG A 321 -20.25 6.01 10.75
C ARG A 321 -21.27 6.84 11.54
N LEU A 322 -21.48 6.55 12.82
CA LEU A 322 -22.47 7.28 13.65
C LEU A 322 -21.88 7.91 14.91
N LYS A 323 -20.70 7.47 15.35
CA LYS A 323 -20.09 7.92 16.60
C LYS A 323 -18.58 7.74 16.59
N GLU A 324 -17.95 8.32 17.60
CA GLU A 324 -16.53 8.09 17.89
C GLU A 324 -16.25 6.60 18.10
N SER A 325 -15.22 6.08 17.44
CA SER A 325 -14.68 4.73 17.65
C SER A 325 -13.29 4.83 18.29
N ASN A 326 -13.00 3.95 19.24
CA ASN A 326 -11.65 3.85 19.80
C ASN A 326 -10.62 3.38 18.77
N TYR A 327 -11.04 2.60 17.78
CA TYR A 327 -10.19 2.21 16.67
C TYR A 327 -9.93 3.41 15.74
N GLY A 328 -10.98 4.18 15.41
CA GLY A 328 -10.88 5.47 14.71
C GLY A 328 -9.88 6.41 15.36
N ASN A 329 -9.98 6.59 16.69
CA ASN A 329 -9.04 7.40 17.47
C ASN A 329 -7.59 6.95 17.31
N PHE A 330 -7.32 5.65 17.45
CA PHE A 330 -5.98 5.09 17.33
C PHE A 330 -5.35 5.36 15.97
N ILE A 331 -6.11 5.16 14.89
CA ILE A 331 -5.63 5.35 13.52
C ILE A 331 -5.34 6.83 13.28
N CYS A 332 -6.27 7.73 13.62
CA CYS A 332 -6.08 9.16 13.43
C CYS A 332 -4.92 9.69 14.28
N ASP A 333 -4.71 9.15 15.49
CA ASP A 333 -3.56 9.51 16.34
C ASP A 333 -2.24 9.06 15.71
N LEU A 334 -2.22 7.86 15.12
CA LEU A 334 -1.04 7.34 14.44
C LEU A 334 -0.72 8.18 13.20
N MET A 335 -1.72 8.47 12.36
CA MET A 335 -1.59 9.34 11.19
C MET A 335 -1.03 10.71 11.56
N ARG A 336 -1.66 11.37 12.54
CA ARG A 336 -1.22 12.68 13.01
C ARG A 336 0.21 12.65 13.55
N SER A 337 0.55 11.62 14.33
CA SER A 337 1.87 11.50 14.96
C SER A 337 2.98 11.19 13.94
N HIS A 338 2.69 10.36 12.94
CA HIS A 338 3.66 10.00 11.90
C HIS A 338 4.13 11.23 11.12
N TYR A 339 3.19 12.09 10.74
CA TYR A 339 3.46 13.29 9.95
C TYR A 339 3.65 14.57 10.78
N SER A 340 3.62 14.48 12.12
CA SER A 340 3.71 15.64 13.02
C SER A 340 2.68 16.74 12.71
N GLY A 341 1.45 16.36 12.34
CA GLY A 341 0.37 17.31 12.03
C GLY A 341 -0.28 17.93 13.27
N ASP A 342 -0.89 19.10 13.11
CA ASP A 342 -1.67 19.76 14.16
C ASP A 342 -2.91 18.94 14.52
N CYS A 343 -3.60 18.41 13.52
CA CYS A 343 -4.77 17.54 13.69
C CYS A 343 -4.92 16.54 12.55
N CYS A 344 -5.85 15.59 12.70
CA CYS A 344 -6.21 14.64 11.65
C CYS A 344 -7.73 14.48 11.54
N ILE A 345 -8.21 14.39 10.31
CA ILE A 345 -9.59 14.04 9.96
C ILE A 345 -9.52 12.88 8.96
N MET A 346 -10.30 11.84 9.21
CA MET A 346 -10.42 10.69 8.33
C MET A 346 -11.89 10.36 8.16
N ALA A 347 -12.36 10.26 6.91
CA ALA A 347 -13.68 9.74 6.61
C ALA A 347 -13.80 8.29 7.08
N SER A 348 -14.83 7.98 7.85
CA SER A 348 -15.07 6.65 8.43
C SER A 348 -15.29 5.55 7.37
N GLY A 349 -15.65 5.94 6.14
CA GLY A 349 -15.63 5.08 4.96
C GLY A 349 -14.27 4.42 4.71
N THR A 350 -13.19 4.88 5.34
CA THR A 350 -11.86 4.26 5.28
C THR A 350 -11.79 2.94 6.09
N ILE A 351 -12.59 2.79 7.15
CA ILE A 351 -12.57 1.62 8.05
C ILE A 351 -13.62 0.60 7.56
N ARG A 352 -13.18 -0.61 7.20
CA ARG A 352 -14.03 -1.68 6.61
C ARG A 352 -14.05 -2.99 7.36
N GLY A 353 -13.49 -3.04 8.57
CA GLY A 353 -13.42 -4.28 9.35
C GLY A 353 -14.78 -4.88 9.71
N ASP A 354 -15.81 -4.04 9.84
CA ASP A 354 -17.19 -4.40 10.22
C ASP A 354 -17.33 -5.39 11.40
N GLN A 355 -16.41 -5.30 12.35
CA GLN A 355 -16.35 -6.20 13.49
C GLN A 355 -15.73 -5.51 14.70
N ILE A 356 -15.77 -6.20 15.84
CA ILE A 356 -15.00 -5.82 17.02
C ILE A 356 -13.79 -6.75 17.08
N TYR A 357 -12.58 -6.21 16.97
CA TYR A 357 -11.37 -6.98 17.22
C TYR A 357 -11.22 -7.17 18.74
N PRO A 358 -11.24 -8.41 19.25
CA PRO A 358 -11.20 -8.66 20.69
C PRO A 358 -9.83 -8.32 21.28
N PRO A 359 -9.73 -8.11 22.60
CA PRO A 359 -8.45 -8.12 23.30
C PRO A 359 -7.65 -9.38 22.97
N GLY A 360 -6.35 -9.22 22.74
CA GLY A 360 -5.45 -10.29 22.36
C GLY A 360 -4.68 -9.97 21.09
N VAL A 361 -4.40 -11.00 20.29
CA VAL A 361 -3.56 -10.91 19.09
C VAL A 361 -4.27 -10.11 18.01
N LEU A 362 -3.58 -9.11 17.46
CA LEU A 362 -3.89 -8.50 16.17
C LEU A 362 -2.98 -9.11 15.11
N ARG A 363 -3.57 -9.64 14.04
CA ARG A 363 -2.86 -10.25 12.91
C ARG A 363 -2.69 -9.23 11.79
N LEU A 364 -1.78 -9.52 10.87
CA LEU A 364 -1.63 -8.67 9.69
C LEU A 364 -2.89 -8.69 8.81
N LYS A 365 -3.56 -9.85 8.69
CA LYS A 365 -4.86 -9.97 8.02
C LYS A 365 -5.90 -9.00 8.59
N ASP A 366 -5.98 -8.88 9.92
CA ASP A 366 -6.97 -8.03 10.59
C ASP A 366 -6.82 -6.55 10.21
N ILE A 367 -5.60 -6.09 9.95
CA ILE A 367 -5.35 -4.73 9.46
C ILE A 367 -5.78 -4.60 8.00
N MET A 368 -5.44 -5.59 7.18
CA MET A 368 -5.68 -5.57 5.74
C MET A 368 -7.17 -5.64 5.41
N ASP A 369 -7.90 -6.56 6.04
CA ASP A 369 -9.36 -6.64 5.93
C ASP A 369 -10.03 -5.32 6.36
N CYS A 370 -9.41 -4.60 7.30
CA CYS A 370 -9.96 -3.36 7.82
C CYS A 370 -9.65 -2.11 6.98
N PHE A 371 -8.55 -2.08 6.24
CA PHE A 371 -8.14 -0.96 5.37
C PHE A 371 -7.85 -1.46 3.96
N PRO A 372 -8.88 -1.88 3.21
CA PRO A 372 -8.70 -2.42 1.87
C PRO A 372 -8.38 -1.34 0.82
N PHE A 373 -8.53 -0.06 1.15
CA PHE A 373 -8.28 1.02 0.20
C PHE A 373 -6.83 1.50 0.23
N GLU A 374 -6.21 1.47 -0.94
CA GLU A 374 -4.82 1.84 -1.24
C GLU A 374 -4.60 3.35 -1.42
N ASP A 375 -5.55 4.18 -0.96
CA ASP A 375 -5.36 5.62 -1.04
C ASP A 375 -4.32 6.10 0.02
N PRO A 376 -3.30 6.90 -0.33
CA PRO A 376 -2.24 7.27 0.61
C PRO A 376 -2.69 8.36 1.59
N CYS A 377 -1.96 8.48 2.72
CA CYS A 377 -2.11 9.62 3.62
C CYS A 377 -1.44 10.85 3.03
N ILE A 378 -2.14 11.97 2.98
CA ILE A 378 -1.60 13.27 2.56
C ILE A 378 -1.54 14.23 3.75
N VAL A 379 -0.72 15.26 3.62
CA VAL A 379 -0.61 16.33 4.61
C VAL A 379 -0.85 17.65 3.90
N ILE A 380 -1.88 18.38 4.35
CA ILE A 380 -2.31 19.64 3.75
C ILE A 380 -2.27 20.78 4.76
N ARG A 381 -2.05 22.00 4.29
CA ARG A 381 -2.14 23.23 5.08
C ARG A 381 -3.41 23.99 4.71
N ILE A 382 -4.36 24.05 5.63
CA ILE A 382 -5.70 24.65 5.41
C ILE A 382 -6.12 25.56 6.56
N THR A 383 -7.07 26.46 6.31
CA THR A 383 -7.61 27.37 7.33
C THR A 383 -8.56 26.66 8.31
N GLY A 384 -8.76 27.23 9.50
CA GLY A 384 -9.77 26.75 10.44
C GLY A 384 -11.19 26.78 9.86
N ALA A 385 -11.47 27.73 8.96
CA ALA A 385 -12.73 27.77 8.21
C ALA A 385 -12.92 26.52 7.32
N ALA A 386 -11.88 26.08 6.61
CA ALA A 386 -11.91 24.88 5.79
C ALA A 386 -12.12 23.60 6.62
N ILE A 387 -11.51 23.54 7.81
CA ILE A 387 -11.74 22.45 8.79
C ILE A 387 -13.19 22.45 9.27
N SER A 388 -13.74 23.61 9.58
CA SER A 388 -15.14 23.76 10.00
C SER A 388 -16.10 23.28 8.92
N ALA A 389 -15.88 23.70 7.66
CA ALA A 389 -16.66 23.26 6.51
C ALA A 389 -16.56 21.75 6.28
N ALA A 390 -15.37 21.16 6.44
CA ALA A 390 -15.18 19.72 6.33
C ALA A 390 -15.97 18.95 7.40
N LEU A 391 -15.96 19.42 8.65
CA LEU A 391 -16.73 18.79 9.75
C LEU A 391 -18.24 18.94 9.55
N GLU A 392 -18.71 20.09 9.04
CA GLU A 392 -20.12 20.29 8.65
C GLU A 392 -20.54 19.33 7.54
N ASN A 393 -19.74 19.18 6.47
CA ASN A 393 -20.00 18.16 5.44
C ASN A 393 -20.04 16.76 6.06
N SER A 394 -19.10 16.45 6.96
CA SER A 394 -18.98 15.12 7.57
C SER A 394 -20.25 14.69 8.33
N VAL A 395 -21.01 15.63 8.88
CA VAL A 395 -22.25 15.36 9.61
C VAL A 395 -23.53 15.74 8.86
N SER A 396 -23.42 16.19 7.60
CA SER A 396 -24.53 16.72 6.79
C SER A 396 -25.68 15.75 6.55
N THR A 397 -25.36 14.47 6.31
CA THR A 397 -26.34 13.42 5.98
C THR A 397 -26.71 12.56 7.20
N TYR A 398 -26.13 12.83 8.37
CA TYR A 398 -26.45 12.11 9.61
C TYR A 398 -27.97 12.13 9.89
N PRO A 399 -28.60 11.01 10.31
CA PRO A 399 -28.01 9.73 10.72
C PRO A 399 -27.85 8.69 9.60
N ALA A 400 -27.84 9.08 8.32
CA ALA A 400 -27.50 8.14 7.25
C ALA A 400 -26.10 7.57 7.49
N LEU A 401 -25.94 6.27 7.22
CA LEU A 401 -24.68 5.53 7.41
C LEU A 401 -23.68 5.82 6.28
N GLU A 402 -23.48 7.11 5.97
CA GLU A 402 -22.58 7.57 4.92
C GLU A 402 -21.11 7.50 5.35
N GLY A 403 -20.21 7.24 4.40
CA GLY A 403 -18.77 7.12 4.66
C GLY A 403 -18.11 8.43 5.13
N ARG A 404 -18.73 9.57 4.83
CA ARG A 404 -18.23 10.92 5.15
C ARG A 404 -18.17 11.24 6.65
N PHE A 405 -18.84 10.47 7.51
CA PHE A 405 -18.78 10.72 8.96
C PHE A 405 -17.33 10.69 9.46
N PRO A 406 -16.89 11.60 10.33
CA PRO A 406 -15.47 11.76 10.58
C PRO A 406 -15.00 10.92 11.78
N GLN A 407 -13.80 10.36 11.68
CA GLN A 407 -12.96 10.00 12.83
C GLN A 407 -11.83 11.02 12.91
N VAL A 408 -11.40 11.39 14.12
CA VAL A 408 -10.53 12.57 14.32
C VAL A 408 -9.41 12.35 15.34
N SER A 409 -8.32 13.12 15.20
CA SER A 409 -7.27 13.25 16.21
C SER A 409 -6.95 14.72 16.49
N ASN A 410 -6.73 15.03 17.76
CA ASN A 410 -6.51 16.38 18.29
C ASN A 410 -7.62 17.40 17.95
N ILE A 411 -8.80 16.90 17.56
CA ILE A 411 -10.02 17.67 17.35
C ILE A 411 -11.06 17.17 18.36
N LYS A 412 -11.79 18.10 18.97
CA LYS A 412 -13.05 17.81 19.66
C LYS A 412 -14.13 18.69 19.08
N PHE A 413 -15.31 18.14 18.80
CA PHE A 413 -16.44 18.94 18.33
C PHE A 413 -17.77 18.41 18.82
N GLU A 414 -18.77 19.29 18.82
CA GLU A 414 -20.16 18.96 19.12
C GLU A 414 -21.04 19.28 17.94
N PHE A 415 -21.99 18.40 17.61
CA PHE A 415 -23.01 18.67 16.61
C PHE A 415 -24.41 18.26 17.05
N ASP A 416 -25.40 18.97 16.52
CA ASP A 416 -26.83 18.71 16.72
C ASP A 416 -27.45 18.24 15.39
N PRO A 417 -27.86 16.97 15.27
CA PRO A 417 -28.43 16.43 14.04
C PRO A 417 -29.83 16.98 13.73
N LEU A 418 -30.50 17.63 14.68
CA LEU A 418 -31.80 18.28 14.45
C LEU A 418 -31.67 19.62 13.72
N LYS A 419 -30.46 20.20 13.66
CA LYS A 419 -30.23 21.44 12.92
C LYS A 419 -30.12 21.17 11.40
N PRO A 420 -30.43 22.17 10.56
CA PRO A 420 -30.25 22.07 9.11
C PRO A 420 -28.81 21.70 8.73
N SER A 421 -28.65 20.91 7.67
CA SER A 421 -27.33 20.58 7.12
C SER A 421 -26.52 21.86 6.83
N GLY A 422 -25.22 21.83 7.14
CA GLY A 422 -24.34 23.00 7.04
C GLY A 422 -24.39 23.94 8.26
N ASN A 423 -25.24 23.67 9.25
CA ASN A 423 -25.31 24.39 10.52
C ASN A 423 -25.47 23.44 11.72
N ARG A 424 -24.91 22.23 11.62
CA ARG A 424 -25.05 21.19 12.65
C ARG A 424 -23.98 21.30 13.72
N VAL A 425 -22.77 21.70 13.36
CA VAL A 425 -21.63 21.79 14.27
C VAL A 425 -21.77 23.04 15.13
N SER A 426 -21.75 22.85 16.46
CA SER A 426 -21.98 23.92 17.43
C SER A 426 -20.68 24.53 17.96
N TRP A 427 -19.64 23.71 18.14
CA TRP A 427 -18.31 24.18 18.49
C TRP A 427 -17.25 23.18 18.05
N ILE A 428 -16.05 23.67 17.78
CA ILE A 428 -14.87 22.89 17.41
C ILE A 428 -13.69 23.38 18.26
N LYS A 429 -12.89 22.44 18.76
CA LYS A 429 -11.62 22.69 19.44
C LYS A 429 -10.51 21.90 18.75
N ILE A 430 -9.35 22.51 18.56
CA ILE A 430 -8.14 21.89 18.03
C ILE A 430 -7.02 22.10 19.04
N GLY A 431 -6.34 21.03 19.47
CA GLY A 431 -5.29 21.15 20.51
C GLY A 431 -5.80 21.58 21.88
N GLY A 432 -7.11 21.48 22.13
CA GLY A 432 -7.76 21.94 23.37
C GLY A 432 -8.32 23.37 23.31
N GLU A 433 -7.90 24.16 22.32
CA GLU A 433 -8.34 25.55 22.13
C GLU A 433 -9.46 25.65 21.09
N PRO A 434 -10.38 26.64 21.18
CA PRO A 434 -11.35 26.92 20.13
C PRO A 434 -10.68 27.11 18.76
N VAL A 435 -11.31 26.62 17.70
CA VAL A 435 -10.78 26.80 16.35
C VAL A 435 -10.72 28.29 15.99
N ASP A 436 -9.54 28.77 15.62
CA ASP A 436 -9.36 30.05 14.93
C ASP A 436 -9.61 29.83 13.43
N LEU A 437 -10.62 30.49 12.87
CA LEU A 437 -11.07 30.29 11.49
C LEU A 437 -10.07 30.81 10.44
N GLU A 438 -9.28 31.83 10.78
CA GLU A 438 -8.32 32.46 9.86
C GLU A 438 -6.95 31.80 9.93
N ARG A 439 -6.61 31.19 11.08
CA ARG A 439 -5.36 30.45 11.25
C ARG A 439 -5.26 29.26 10.29
N LYS A 440 -4.10 29.08 9.68
CA LYS A 440 -3.73 27.85 8.94
C LYS A 440 -3.24 26.75 9.90
N TYR A 441 -3.70 25.53 9.69
CA TYR A 441 -3.32 24.31 10.42
C TYR A 441 -2.74 23.27 9.45
N VAL A 442 -1.81 22.46 9.95
CA VAL A 442 -1.31 21.28 9.25
C VAL A 442 -2.23 20.10 9.56
N VAL A 443 -2.96 19.63 8.56
CA VAL A 443 -3.98 18.58 8.71
C VAL A 443 -3.53 17.33 7.97
N VAL A 444 -3.51 16.21 8.69
CA VAL A 444 -3.27 14.89 8.09
C VAL A 444 -4.60 14.28 7.68
N THR A 445 -4.72 13.89 6.42
CA THR A 445 -5.93 13.28 5.86
C THR A 445 -5.55 12.21 4.83
N ARG A 446 -6.48 11.84 3.95
CA ARG A 446 -6.34 10.86 2.89
C ARG A 446 -6.46 11.53 1.52
N GLY A 447 -5.74 11.04 0.51
CA GLY A 447 -5.79 11.54 -0.87
C GLY A 447 -7.23 11.66 -1.38
N TYR A 448 -8.07 10.66 -1.08
CA TYR A 448 -9.50 10.64 -1.41
C TYR A 448 -10.23 11.91 -0.96
N MET A 449 -9.94 12.39 0.25
CA MET A 449 -10.52 13.62 0.79
C MET A 449 -9.84 14.87 0.19
N GLY A 450 -8.53 14.79 -0.08
CA GLY A 450 -7.77 15.86 -0.76
C GLY A 450 -8.21 16.11 -2.21
N ARG A 451 -8.76 15.10 -2.89
CA ARG A 451 -9.39 15.23 -4.22
C ARG A 451 -10.87 15.68 -4.16
N GLY A 452 -11.32 16.18 -3.00
CA GLY A 452 -12.70 16.68 -2.79
C GLY A 452 -13.80 15.62 -2.77
N LYS A 453 -13.46 14.31 -2.78
CA LYS A 453 -14.48 13.24 -2.81
C LYS A 453 -15.32 13.24 -1.53
N ASP A 454 -16.49 12.61 -1.55
CA ASP A 454 -17.50 12.65 -0.45
C ASP A 454 -17.97 14.07 -0.05
N GLY A 455 -17.78 15.08 -0.92
CA GLY A 455 -18.15 16.47 -0.68
C GLY A 455 -17.14 17.23 0.18
N PHE A 456 -15.90 16.75 0.27
CA PHE A 456 -14.81 17.42 0.97
C PHE A 456 -14.15 18.51 0.12
N ASP A 457 -14.93 19.31 -0.61
CA ASP A 457 -14.43 20.38 -1.49
C ASP A 457 -13.56 21.41 -0.74
N SER A 458 -13.81 21.60 0.56
CA SER A 458 -13.00 22.47 1.42
C SER A 458 -11.58 21.94 1.68
N LEU A 459 -11.31 20.68 1.34
CA LEU A 459 -10.00 20.04 1.44
C LEU A 459 -9.30 19.88 0.08
N LEU A 460 -9.92 20.37 -1.00
CA LEU A 460 -9.42 20.21 -2.36
C LEU A 460 -8.02 20.83 -2.50
N VAL A 461 -7.06 20.02 -2.91
CA VAL A 461 -5.65 20.42 -3.07
C VAL A 461 -5.43 21.29 -4.30
N GLU A 462 -4.40 22.15 -4.25
CA GLU A 462 -4.06 23.07 -5.35
C GLU A 462 -3.79 22.33 -6.68
N SER A 463 -3.18 21.13 -6.63
CA SER A 463 -2.94 20.29 -7.80
C SER A 463 -4.23 19.82 -8.50
N GLU A 464 -5.34 19.75 -7.76
CA GLU A 464 -6.67 19.35 -8.24
C GLU A 464 -7.60 20.57 -8.45
N GLY A 465 -7.05 21.79 -8.47
CA GLY A 465 -7.79 23.04 -8.69
C GLY A 465 -8.42 23.65 -7.43
N GLY A 466 -8.04 23.18 -6.24
CA GLY A 466 -8.48 23.73 -4.96
C GLY A 466 -7.55 24.80 -4.38
N VAL A 467 -7.58 24.93 -3.05
CA VAL A 467 -6.83 25.97 -2.30
C VAL A 467 -6.01 25.40 -1.14
N ALA A 468 -6.05 24.08 -0.93
CA ALA A 468 -5.27 23.42 0.11
C ALA A 468 -3.84 23.21 -0.37
N GLU A 469 -2.89 23.82 0.33
CA GLU A 469 -1.45 23.70 0.07
C GLU A 469 -0.99 22.29 0.50
N GLU A 470 -0.43 21.51 -0.42
CA GLU A 470 0.10 20.17 -0.14
C GLU A 470 1.51 20.26 0.46
N ILE A 471 1.67 19.70 1.66
CA ILE A 471 2.98 19.51 2.31
C ILE A 471 3.53 18.12 1.97
N VAL A 472 2.66 17.11 1.93
CA VAL A 472 2.96 15.75 1.49
C VAL A 472 1.86 15.36 0.51
N SER A 473 2.24 15.17 -0.75
CA SER A 473 1.36 14.72 -1.84
C SER A 473 1.07 13.23 -1.76
N GLU A 474 0.13 12.75 -2.58
CA GLU A 474 -0.24 11.33 -2.64
C GLU A 474 0.95 10.41 -2.96
N GLU A 475 1.84 10.85 -3.84
CA GLU A 475 3.08 10.13 -4.20
C GLU A 475 4.00 9.87 -2.99
N ASN A 476 4.12 10.84 -2.10
CA ASN A 476 5.01 10.76 -0.94
C ASN A 476 4.29 10.24 0.31
N GLY A 477 2.98 10.06 0.21
CA GLY A 477 2.12 9.57 1.27
C GLY A 477 2.29 8.06 1.48
N ILE A 478 2.23 7.60 2.73
CA ILE A 478 2.23 6.17 3.04
C ILE A 478 0.81 5.67 3.30
N LEU A 479 0.57 4.39 3.01
CA LEU A 479 -0.70 3.74 3.31
C LEU A 479 -0.89 3.58 4.82
N ILE A 480 -2.14 3.68 5.30
CA ILE A 480 -2.50 3.43 6.71
C ILE A 480 -2.06 2.02 7.15
N SER A 481 -2.23 1.01 6.30
CA SER A 481 -1.82 -0.37 6.56
C SER A 481 -0.30 -0.47 6.78
N MET A 482 0.50 0.24 5.98
CA MET A 482 1.95 0.34 6.13
C MET A 482 2.33 1.06 7.42
N MET A 483 1.66 2.17 7.73
CA MET A 483 1.91 2.95 8.95
C MET A 483 1.64 2.12 10.22
N LEU A 484 0.52 1.39 10.25
CA LEU A 484 0.21 0.46 11.34
C LEU A 484 1.25 -0.65 11.46
N ARG A 485 1.69 -1.21 10.33
CA ARG A 485 2.74 -2.23 10.32
C ARG A 485 4.07 -1.70 10.84
N GLN A 486 4.49 -0.51 10.41
CA GLN A 486 5.70 0.16 10.89
C GLN A 486 5.61 0.44 12.40
N TYR A 487 4.46 0.91 12.89
CA TYR A 487 4.21 1.12 14.32
C TYR A 487 4.45 -0.16 15.12
N PHE A 488 3.79 -1.26 14.77
CA PHE A 488 3.97 -2.53 15.48
C PHE A 488 5.38 -3.12 15.32
N MET A 489 6.02 -2.94 14.15
CA MET A 489 7.38 -3.41 13.92
C MET A 489 8.43 -2.60 14.71
N SER A 490 8.26 -1.29 14.84
CA SER A 490 9.12 -0.44 15.67
C SER A 490 9.02 -0.83 17.16
N LEU A 491 7.82 -1.17 17.65
CA LEU A 491 7.63 -1.71 18.99
C LEU A 491 8.40 -3.03 19.19
N LYS A 492 8.56 -3.84 18.14
CA LYS A 492 9.32 -5.09 18.17
C LYS A 492 10.84 -4.86 18.21
N ILE A 493 11.34 -3.92 17.40
CA ILE A 493 12.78 -3.63 17.24
C ILE A 493 13.38 -2.92 18.47
N LEU A 494 12.64 -2.03 19.12
CA LEU A 494 13.09 -1.27 20.30
C LEU A 494 13.26 -2.13 21.60
N GLY A 495 13.51 -3.44 21.46
CA GLY A 495 13.86 -4.33 22.58
C GLY A 495 12.69 -4.80 23.46
N LYS A 496 11.45 -4.42 23.17
CA LYS A 496 10.28 -4.76 24.02
C LYS A 496 9.81 -6.22 23.94
N TRP A 497 10.46 -7.04 23.11
CA TRP A 497 10.02 -8.42 22.78
C TRP A 497 11.13 -9.46 22.89
N LYS A 498 12.27 -9.13 23.52
CA LYS A 498 13.45 -10.02 23.57
C LYS A 498 13.27 -11.26 24.46
N HIS A 499 12.19 -11.35 25.26
CA HIS A 499 12.04 -12.35 26.33
C HIS A 499 10.68 -13.08 26.38
N TRP A 500 9.94 -13.16 25.27
CA TRP A 500 8.63 -13.85 25.26
C TRP A 500 8.79 -15.38 25.19
N GLY A 501 8.32 -16.09 26.22
CA GLY A 501 8.41 -17.55 26.33
C GLY A 501 7.04 -18.25 26.51
N LYS A 502 7.06 -19.58 26.64
CA LYS A 502 5.86 -20.45 26.75
C LYS A 502 4.89 -20.07 27.88
N SER A 503 5.33 -19.36 28.92
CA SER A 503 4.46 -18.96 30.03
C SER A 503 3.56 -17.75 29.70
N LEU A 504 4.00 -16.82 28.87
CA LEU A 504 3.18 -15.66 28.49
C LEU A 504 2.11 -16.01 27.46
N ASN A 505 2.39 -16.95 26.55
CA ASN A 505 1.34 -17.51 25.68
C ASN A 505 0.21 -18.12 26.50
N ARG A 506 0.54 -18.93 27.51
CA ARG A 506 -0.46 -19.52 28.42
C ARG A 506 -1.25 -18.47 29.19
N HIS A 507 -0.63 -17.37 29.60
CA HIS A 507 -1.32 -16.29 30.31
C HIS A 507 -2.38 -15.62 29.42
N TRP A 508 -2.03 -15.26 28.19
CA TRP A 508 -2.95 -14.58 27.28
C TRP A 508 -3.98 -15.53 26.64
N GLU A 509 -3.64 -16.81 26.44
CA GLU A 509 -4.63 -17.85 26.14
C GLU A 509 -5.64 -18.01 27.27
N GLY A 510 -5.18 -18.03 28.54
CA GLY A 510 -6.06 -18.04 29.70
C GLY A 510 -6.97 -16.82 29.79
N VAL A 511 -6.44 -15.61 29.53
CA VAL A 511 -7.27 -14.39 29.47
C VAL A 511 -8.34 -14.48 28.39
N LYS A 512 -8.01 -15.06 27.22
CA LYS A 512 -8.98 -15.27 26.13
C LYS A 512 -10.05 -16.31 26.51
N GLU A 513 -9.64 -17.44 27.09
CA GLU A 513 -10.55 -18.50 27.55
C GLU A 513 -11.49 -18.00 28.67
N ASP A 514 -10.96 -17.25 29.63
CA ASP A 514 -11.74 -16.65 30.72
C ASP A 514 -12.73 -15.60 30.22
N LEU A 515 -12.39 -14.86 29.15
CA LEU A 515 -13.29 -13.91 28.50
C LEU A 515 -14.52 -14.63 27.90
N HIS A 516 -14.32 -15.79 27.26
CA HIS A 516 -15.41 -16.62 26.73
C HIS A 516 -16.26 -17.25 27.85
N ALA A 517 -15.68 -17.51 29.02
CA ALA A 517 -16.40 -18.07 30.17
C ALA A 517 -17.25 -17.03 30.93
N THR A 518 -16.83 -15.75 30.95
CA THR A 518 -17.52 -14.67 31.68
C THR A 518 -18.42 -13.80 30.81
N HIS A 519 -18.19 -13.77 29.50
CA HIS A 519 -19.04 -13.10 28.52
C HIS A 519 -19.37 -14.07 27.38
N PRO A 520 -20.54 -14.74 27.40
CA PRO A 520 -20.94 -15.62 26.31
C PRO A 520 -21.02 -14.80 25.03
N VAL A 521 -20.19 -15.17 24.05
CA VAL A 521 -20.33 -14.71 22.67
C VAL A 521 -21.67 -15.27 22.20
N VAL A 522 -22.64 -14.38 21.96
CA VAL A 522 -23.88 -14.75 21.28
C VAL A 522 -23.51 -14.97 19.82
N GLU A 523 -23.40 -16.23 19.40
CA GLU A 523 -23.33 -16.53 17.97
C GLU A 523 -24.61 -16.04 17.28
N PRO A 524 -24.54 -15.56 16.03
CA PRO A 524 -25.72 -15.14 15.30
C PRO A 524 -26.70 -16.31 15.20
N THR A 525 -27.93 -16.12 15.71
CA THR A 525 -29.03 -17.03 15.47
C THR A 525 -29.37 -17.02 13.98
N THR A 526 -28.94 -18.03 13.24
CA THR A 526 -29.54 -18.37 11.96
C THR A 526 -30.90 -19.03 12.25
N GLU A 527 -32.00 -18.33 12.02
CA GLU A 527 -33.32 -18.96 12.04
C GLU A 527 -33.47 -19.90 10.82
N ALA A 528 -33.24 -21.17 11.13
CA ALA A 528 -33.91 -22.39 10.67
C ALA A 528 -34.36 -22.54 9.20
N GLY A 529 -33.64 -23.42 8.49
CA GLY A 529 -34.23 -24.42 7.60
C GLY A 529 -33.92 -25.81 8.16
N SER A 530 -34.97 -26.53 8.56
CA SER A 530 -34.94 -27.88 9.14
C SER A 530 -34.33 -28.94 8.22
N GLY A 531 -33.42 -29.77 8.75
CA GLY A 531 -32.90 -30.96 8.07
C GLY A 531 -32.11 -31.85 9.02
N ASP A 532 -32.54 -33.10 9.13
CA ASP A 532 -32.28 -34.06 10.20
C ASP A 532 -30.84 -34.63 10.29
N SER A 533 -30.49 -35.05 11.51
CA SER A 533 -29.44 -35.94 12.02
C SER A 533 -28.18 -36.29 11.20
N LEU A 534 -27.01 -36.23 11.87
CA LEU A 534 -26.13 -37.40 12.08
C LEU A 534 -25.02 -37.11 13.11
N ARG A 535 -24.97 -37.97 14.13
CA ARG A 535 -23.95 -38.01 15.19
C ARG A 535 -22.61 -38.50 14.61
N GLY A 536 -21.53 -37.78 14.90
CA GLY A 536 -20.17 -38.25 14.66
C GLY A 536 -19.19 -37.67 15.69
N ARG A 537 -18.85 -38.47 16.71
CA ARG A 537 -17.74 -38.21 17.64
C ARG A 537 -16.41 -38.30 16.88
N GLY A 538 -15.58 -37.26 16.98
CA GLY A 538 -14.18 -37.29 16.52
C GLY A 538 -13.35 -36.26 17.26
N SER A 539 -12.83 -36.64 18.43
CA SER A 539 -11.77 -35.89 19.12
C SER A 539 -10.45 -36.16 18.40
N MET A 540 -9.84 -35.12 17.84
CA MET A 540 -8.41 -35.11 17.55
C MET A 540 -7.79 -33.88 18.21
N ALA A 541 -7.13 -34.13 19.33
CA ALA A 541 -6.20 -33.21 19.95
C ALA A 541 -4.96 -33.09 19.05
N ALA A 542 -4.76 -31.92 18.45
CA ALA A 542 -3.51 -31.57 17.79
C ALA A 542 -2.65 -30.76 18.77
N THR A 543 -1.89 -31.46 19.62
CA THR A 543 -0.77 -30.88 20.36
C THR A 543 0.39 -30.66 19.40
N GLY A 544 0.53 -29.43 18.90
CA GLY A 544 1.68 -29.01 18.09
C GLY A 544 2.03 -27.56 18.38
N THR A 545 2.80 -27.30 19.44
CA THR A 545 3.35 -25.97 19.73
C THR A 545 4.66 -25.79 18.98
N ILE A 546 4.63 -25.05 17.87
CA ILE A 546 5.84 -24.58 17.18
C ILE A 546 6.28 -23.27 17.86
N THR A 547 7.42 -23.31 18.54
CA THR A 547 8.15 -22.13 19.03
C THR A 547 8.78 -21.39 17.85
N PRO A 548 8.71 -20.05 17.78
CA PRO A 548 9.30 -19.30 16.68
C PRO A 548 10.78 -19.01 16.94
N LEU A 549 11.63 -19.36 15.96
CA LEU A 549 13.06 -19.10 15.78
C LEU A 549 14.01 -20.22 16.21
N ASP A 550 14.35 -21.08 15.25
CA ASP A 550 15.68 -21.66 15.10
C ASP A 550 16.07 -21.49 13.62
N ASP A 551 17.00 -20.58 13.34
CA ASP A 551 17.68 -20.40 12.05
C ASP A 551 19.17 -20.72 12.27
N SER A 552 19.47 -21.87 12.88
CA SER A 552 20.83 -22.41 12.94
C SER A 552 20.82 -23.93 12.78
N GLU A 553 21.42 -24.40 11.69
CA GLU A 553 21.92 -25.78 11.60
C GLU A 553 23.19 -25.87 12.47
N ASP A 554 23.20 -26.67 13.55
CA ASP A 554 24.24 -27.69 13.84
C ASP A 554 23.94 -28.48 15.15
N GLU A 555 24.36 -29.75 15.18
CA GLU A 555 24.02 -30.77 16.19
C GLU A 555 24.76 -30.65 17.56
N GLY A 556 24.19 -31.27 18.61
CA GLY A 556 24.95 -31.64 19.81
C GLY A 556 24.10 -32.02 21.05
N GLU A 557 23.84 -33.32 21.23
CA GLU A 557 23.34 -33.94 22.46
C GLU A 557 24.28 -33.71 23.66
N HIS A 558 23.80 -33.35 24.86
CA HIS A 558 24.34 -33.83 26.15
C HIS A 558 23.49 -33.46 27.41
N GLY A 559 23.06 -34.49 28.15
CA GLY A 559 23.13 -34.62 29.61
C GLY A 559 22.46 -33.60 30.56
N ARG A 560 21.39 -34.01 31.25
CA ARG A 560 20.84 -33.31 32.43
C ARG A 560 21.73 -33.48 33.67
N VAL A 561 22.12 -32.38 34.31
CA VAL A 561 22.59 -32.34 35.71
C VAL A 561 21.80 -31.28 36.48
N HIS A 562 21.29 -31.64 37.67
CA HIS A 562 20.52 -30.76 38.55
C HIS A 562 21.46 -30.05 39.55
N ILE A 563 21.43 -28.71 39.59
CA ILE A 563 22.16 -27.89 40.59
C ILE A 563 21.12 -26.99 41.31
N PRO A 564 21.16 -26.85 42.65
CA PRO A 564 20.21 -26.00 43.38
C PRO A 564 20.44 -24.53 43.03
N GLN A 565 19.39 -23.84 42.58
CA GLN A 565 19.46 -22.46 42.11
C GLN A 565 19.63 -21.49 43.30
N LYS A 566 20.84 -20.93 43.46
CA LYS A 566 21.04 -19.74 44.32
C LYS A 566 20.42 -18.54 43.62
N TRP A 567 19.46 -17.91 44.28
CA TRP A 567 18.81 -16.71 43.76
C TRP A 567 19.81 -15.55 43.70
N SER A 568 19.81 -14.84 42.58
CA SER A 568 20.56 -13.60 42.43
C SER A 568 20.07 -12.55 43.43
N GLU A 569 20.95 -11.61 43.79
CA GLU A 569 20.61 -10.42 44.59
C GLU A 569 19.38 -9.68 44.05
N HIS A 570 19.24 -9.64 42.73
CA HIS A 570 18.11 -9.02 42.03
C HIS A 570 16.79 -9.77 42.26
N GLU A 571 16.79 -11.10 42.15
CA GLU A 571 15.61 -11.93 42.42
C GLU A 571 15.19 -11.84 43.90
N LEU A 572 16.16 -11.83 44.82
CA LEU A 572 15.90 -11.62 46.24
C LEU A 572 15.28 -10.24 46.52
N GLN A 573 15.71 -9.20 45.81
CA GLN A 573 15.08 -7.87 45.90
C GLN A 573 13.63 -7.89 45.42
N ILE A 574 13.35 -8.50 44.27
CA ILE A 574 11.99 -8.58 43.72
C ILE A 574 11.06 -9.33 44.68
N ILE A 575 11.51 -10.46 45.21
CA ILE A 575 10.70 -11.29 46.11
C ILE A 575 10.42 -10.57 47.42
N ARG A 576 11.40 -9.85 47.97
CA ARG A 576 11.19 -8.98 49.15
C ARG A 576 10.19 -7.84 48.88
N ARG A 577 10.15 -7.31 47.65
CA ARG A 577 9.22 -6.23 47.23
C ARG A 577 7.78 -6.75 47.07
N VAL A 578 7.61 -7.92 46.45
CA VAL A 578 6.31 -8.57 46.27
C VAL A 578 5.70 -8.98 47.61
N MET A 579 6.50 -9.59 48.49
CA MET A 579 6.03 -10.01 49.81
C MET A 579 5.56 -8.84 50.67
N ARG A 580 6.18 -7.65 50.54
CA ARG A 580 5.75 -6.43 51.25
C ARG A 580 4.39 -5.90 50.78
N LYS A 581 4.16 -5.88 49.46
CA LYS A 581 2.87 -5.47 48.89
C LYS A 581 1.77 -6.43 49.32
N TRP A 582 2.04 -7.73 49.28
CA TRP A 582 1.11 -8.76 49.74
C TRP A 582 0.81 -8.62 51.24
N TRP A 583 1.83 -8.46 52.09
CA TRP A 583 1.67 -8.28 53.53
C TRP A 583 0.79 -7.08 53.88
N ARG A 584 0.95 -5.96 53.16
CA ARG A 584 0.11 -4.76 53.29
C ARG A 584 -1.33 -5.01 52.84
N LEU A 585 -1.53 -5.62 51.68
CA LEU A 585 -2.87 -5.92 51.16
C LEU A 585 -3.61 -6.97 52.01
N ALA A 586 -2.86 -7.87 52.66
CA ALA A 586 -3.38 -8.89 53.57
C ALA A 586 -3.68 -8.34 54.98
N GLY A 587 -3.38 -7.08 55.28
CA GLY A 587 -3.70 -6.44 56.57
C GLY A 587 -2.92 -6.99 57.77
N LEU A 588 -1.78 -7.66 57.55
CA LEU A 588 -0.98 -8.28 58.60
C LEU A 588 -0.26 -7.21 59.45
N LYS A 589 -0.39 -7.29 60.78
CA LYS A 589 0.18 -6.29 61.71
C LYS A 589 1.67 -6.53 61.99
N GLY A 590 2.49 -5.49 61.83
CA GLY A 590 3.95 -5.47 62.08
C GLY A 590 4.73 -4.84 60.92
N ALA A 591 5.77 -4.06 61.22
CA ALA A 591 6.62 -3.41 60.21
C ALA A 591 7.71 -4.38 59.70
N PRO A 592 7.79 -4.67 58.38
CA PRO A 592 8.90 -5.45 57.83
C PRO A 592 10.19 -4.63 57.90
N LYS A 593 11.12 -5.04 58.77
CA LYS A 593 12.38 -4.35 59.12
C LYS A 593 13.47 -4.29 58.02
N CYS A 594 13.13 -4.40 56.74
CA CYS A 594 14.14 -4.35 55.67
C CYS A 594 13.94 -3.14 54.74
N CYS A 595 14.58 -2.01 55.09
CA CYS A 595 15.01 -0.89 54.24
C CYS A 595 13.98 -0.12 53.36
N ASP A 596 14.09 1.21 53.52
CA ASP A 596 13.63 2.43 52.81
C ASP A 596 12.29 2.46 52.04
N SER A 597 11.65 3.65 52.10
CA SER A 597 10.34 3.96 51.51
C SER A 597 10.41 4.30 50.02
N ILE A 598 9.50 3.73 49.23
CA ILE A 598 9.37 3.87 47.77
C ILE A 598 8.54 5.11 47.40
N SER A 599 8.93 5.82 46.32
CA SER A 599 8.14 6.90 45.69
C SER A 599 7.30 6.38 44.51
N GLU A 600 6.19 7.06 44.18
CA GLU A 600 5.17 6.62 43.20
C GLU A 600 5.69 6.38 41.76
N GLY A 601 6.91 6.80 41.42
CA GLY A 601 7.51 6.60 40.11
C GLY A 601 8.26 5.27 39.91
N GLU A 602 8.49 4.48 40.96
CA GLU A 602 9.40 3.32 40.90
C GLU A 602 8.73 2.00 40.44
N PHE A 603 7.48 2.05 39.99
CA PHE A 603 6.76 0.93 39.36
C PHE A 603 6.42 1.21 37.89
N MET A 604 7.42 1.51 37.07
CA MET A 604 7.33 1.33 35.62
C MET A 604 7.97 -0.01 35.28
N VAL A 605 7.13 -1.02 35.00
CA VAL A 605 7.61 -2.34 34.58
C VAL A 605 7.60 -2.40 33.04
N ASP A 606 8.78 -2.57 32.46
CA ASP A 606 9.07 -2.47 31.02
C ASP A 606 8.82 -3.77 30.23
N TRP A 607 7.60 -4.31 30.24
CA TRP A 607 7.21 -5.32 29.24
C TRP A 607 6.01 -4.87 28.39
N THR A 608 6.30 -4.71 27.09
CA THR A 608 5.38 -4.87 25.96
C THR A 608 3.98 -4.21 26.10
N ARG A 609 3.89 -2.90 25.85
CA ARG A 609 2.60 -2.19 25.84
C ARG A 609 1.72 -2.70 24.68
N ALA A 610 0.80 -3.61 24.98
CA ALA A 610 -0.39 -3.80 24.15
C ALA A 610 -1.08 -2.44 23.94
N ILE A 611 -1.59 -2.16 22.75
CA ILE A 611 -2.36 -0.93 22.56
C ILE A 611 -3.68 -1.05 23.32
N ALA A 612 -4.10 0.03 23.97
CA ALA A 612 -5.39 0.11 24.64
C ALA A 612 -6.12 1.40 24.27
N PRO A 613 -6.47 1.61 22.99
CA PRO A 613 -7.18 2.81 22.57
C PRO A 613 -8.51 2.97 23.30
N ARG A 614 -8.83 4.22 23.66
CA ARG A 614 -10.03 4.56 24.43
C ARG A 614 -10.88 5.58 23.68
N LEU A 615 -12.15 5.63 24.04
CA LEU A 615 -13.00 6.76 23.71
C LEU A 615 -12.61 7.94 24.62
N GLU A 616 -12.52 9.13 24.03
CA GLU A 616 -12.08 10.35 24.71
C GLU A 616 -13.12 11.47 24.65
N GLY A 617 -14.26 11.21 24.02
CA GLY A 617 -15.32 12.21 23.82
C GLY A 617 -14.89 13.29 22.83
N ARG A 618 -14.18 12.88 21.76
CA ARG A 618 -13.79 13.74 20.64
C ARG A 618 -15.01 14.16 19.81
N ILE A 619 -16.04 13.31 19.73
CA ILE A 619 -17.26 13.61 18.96
C ILE A 619 -18.47 13.57 19.88
N LYS A 620 -19.09 14.73 20.10
CA LYS A 620 -20.27 14.86 20.97
C LYS A 620 -21.52 15.13 20.14
N ILE A 621 -22.56 14.33 20.38
CA ILE A 621 -23.86 14.46 19.70
C ILE A 621 -24.87 15.00 20.72
N THR A 622 -25.45 16.17 20.44
CA THR A 622 -26.54 16.77 21.25
C THR A 622 -27.89 16.58 20.55
N GLY A 623 -29.00 17.00 21.18
CA GLY A 623 -30.31 16.99 20.53
C GLY A 623 -30.98 15.62 20.33
N LYS A 624 -30.56 14.55 21.01
CA LYS A 624 -31.25 13.24 20.89
C LYS A 624 -32.69 13.32 21.44
N LYS A 625 -33.69 13.10 20.58
CA LYS A 625 -35.02 12.63 21.06
C LYS A 625 -34.81 11.28 21.75
N ALA A 626 -35.29 11.17 22.99
CA ALA A 626 -35.44 9.89 23.65
C ALA A 626 -36.47 9.05 22.88
N SER A 627 -36.03 8.12 22.04
CA SER A 627 -36.76 6.91 21.63
C SER A 627 -36.04 6.21 20.46
N ILE A 628 -35.35 5.11 20.75
CA ILE A 628 -35.57 3.86 20.02
C ILE A 628 -35.67 2.79 21.10
N SER A 629 -36.92 2.48 21.46
CA SER A 629 -37.28 1.25 22.15
C SER A 629 -36.81 0.06 21.32
N ALA A 630 -36.17 -0.91 21.96
CA ALA A 630 -36.05 -2.25 21.43
C ALA A 630 -37.43 -2.76 21.00
N GLY A 631 -37.55 -3.23 19.76
CA GLY A 631 -38.82 -3.76 19.25
C GLY A 631 -38.84 -4.01 17.76
N GLN A 632 -38.04 -4.99 17.30
CA GLN A 632 -38.44 -6.19 16.53
C GLN A 632 -37.20 -6.78 15.85
#